data_AF-A0A955ZCA5-F1
#
_entry.id   AF-A0A955ZCA5-F1
#
_cell.length_a   1.000
_cell.length_b   1.000
_cell.length_c   1.000
_cell.angle_alpha   90.00
_cell.angle_beta   90.00
_cell.angle_gamma   90.00
#
_symmetry.space_group_name_H-M   'P 1'
#
loop_
_entity.id
_entity.type
_entity.pdbx_description
1 polymer ?
#
loop_
_entity_poly.entity_id
_entity_poly.type
_entity_poly.pdbx_seq_one_letter_code
_entity_poly.pdbx_strand_id
1 'polypeptide(L)'
;MSEARAATLVVIEYGASWPKWLAPNHYGHLAVVAQHYEGEPSSLVAQVANRVARLEGTGWKLDTMVLAVNGRTDDGAFAARSVLSRGLLARLQKSGGGDLVLTVDDGVGPRACQELTGLAAALDGDAVGWAVGVSVRIGRQEPIQGLSSDWSLLHSCAPGA
;
A
#
# COMPACT_ATOMS: atom_id res chain seq x y z
N MET A 1 21.32 -21.63 6.78
CA MET A 1 19.92 -21.17 6.55
C MET A 1 20.01 -20.13 5.44
N SER A 2 19.36 -20.32 4.28
CA SER A 2 19.41 -19.27 3.25
C SER A 2 18.62 -18.07 3.74
N GLU A 3 19.12 -16.87 3.47
CA GLU A 3 18.45 -15.63 3.81
C GLU A 3 17.09 -15.56 3.09
N ALA A 4 16.04 -15.12 3.80
CA ALA A 4 14.73 -14.95 3.19
C ALA A 4 14.80 -13.83 2.14
N ARG A 5 14.21 -14.06 0.96
CA ARG A 5 14.26 -13.07 -0.12
C ARG A 5 13.24 -11.98 0.16
N ALA A 6 13.70 -10.75 0.36
CA ALA A 6 12.83 -9.58 0.53
C ALA A 6 12.09 -9.26 -0.78
N ALA A 7 10.82 -8.86 -0.69
CA ALA A 7 10.05 -8.41 -1.83
C ALA A 7 8.95 -7.41 -1.44
N THR A 8 8.70 -6.47 -2.35
CA THR A 8 7.57 -5.54 -2.28
C THR A 8 6.34 -6.17 -2.95
N LEU A 9 5.23 -6.23 -2.24
CA LEU A 9 3.92 -6.57 -2.81
C LEU A 9 3.19 -5.28 -3.21
N VAL A 10 2.79 -5.18 -4.48
CA VAL A 10 1.95 -4.08 -4.99
C VAL A 10 0.58 -4.64 -5.32
N VAL A 11 -0.43 -4.16 -4.62
CA VAL A 11 -1.83 -4.45 -4.88
C VAL A 11 -2.45 -3.25 -5.59
N ILE A 12 -3.13 -3.50 -6.71
CA ILE A 12 -3.70 -2.44 -7.56
C ILE A 12 -5.18 -2.74 -7.75
N GLU A 13 -6.04 -1.83 -7.27
CA GLU A 13 -7.48 -1.88 -7.55
C GLU A 13 -7.77 -1.68 -9.04
N TYR A 14 -8.91 -2.19 -9.50
CA TYR A 14 -9.33 -1.97 -10.88
C TYR A 14 -9.51 -0.46 -11.14
N GLY A 15 -8.88 0.04 -12.19
CA GLY A 15 -8.89 1.47 -12.53
C GLY A 15 -7.91 2.34 -11.72
N ALA A 16 -7.15 1.76 -10.79
CA ALA A 16 -6.08 2.49 -10.11
C ALA A 16 -4.84 2.64 -11.00
N SER A 17 -4.17 3.78 -10.90
CA SER A 17 -2.89 4.02 -11.57
C SER A 17 -1.74 3.34 -10.84
N TRP A 18 -0.70 2.96 -11.59
CA TRP A 18 0.57 2.56 -10.98
C TRP A 18 1.15 3.73 -10.16
N PRO A 19 1.65 3.49 -8.92
CA PRO A 19 2.29 4.54 -8.13
C PRO A 19 3.57 5.03 -8.81
N LYS A 20 3.55 6.25 -9.37
CA LYS A 20 4.65 6.83 -10.16
C LYS A 20 5.99 6.90 -9.40
N TRP A 21 5.93 7.04 -8.08
CA TRP A 21 7.11 7.04 -7.20
C TRP A 21 7.75 5.65 -7.04
N LEU A 22 7.01 4.58 -7.32
CA LEU A 22 7.48 3.21 -7.23
C LEU A 22 8.14 2.80 -8.55
N ALA A 23 9.43 3.09 -8.70
CA ALA A 23 10.22 2.72 -9.87
C ALA A 23 10.60 1.22 -9.84
N PRO A 24 10.05 0.35 -10.71
CA PRO A 24 10.23 -1.10 -10.59
C PRO A 24 11.70 -1.57 -10.58
N ASN A 25 12.57 -0.82 -11.25
CA ASN A 25 14.00 -1.13 -11.35
C ASN A 25 14.79 -0.81 -10.07
N HIS A 26 14.21 -0.11 -9.09
CA HIS A 26 14.91 0.36 -7.89
C HIS A 26 14.45 -0.34 -6.59
N TYR A 27 13.36 -1.12 -6.61
CA TYR A 27 12.75 -1.72 -5.41
C TYR A 27 13.07 -3.22 -5.22
N GLY A 28 14.14 -3.71 -5.83
CA GLY A 28 14.50 -5.13 -5.74
C GLY A 28 13.42 -6.04 -6.34
N HIS A 29 12.99 -7.06 -5.60
CA HIS A 29 11.98 -8.01 -6.08
C HIS A 29 10.56 -7.47 -5.88
N LEU A 30 9.76 -7.48 -6.94
CA LEU A 30 8.37 -7.01 -6.93
C LEU A 30 7.41 -8.14 -7.25
N ALA A 31 6.34 -8.22 -6.48
CA ALA A 31 5.16 -9.02 -6.78
C ALA A 31 3.97 -8.09 -6.96
N VAL A 32 3.21 -8.27 -8.05
CA VAL A 32 2.03 -7.44 -8.34
C VAL A 32 0.77 -8.31 -8.29
N VAL A 33 -0.28 -7.78 -7.67
CA VAL A 33 -1.66 -8.29 -7.73
C VAL A 33 -2.53 -7.16 -8.23
N ALA A 34 -2.97 -7.24 -9.48
CA ALA A 34 -3.87 -6.26 -10.08
C ALA A 34 -5.27 -6.87 -10.24
N GLN A 35 -6.30 -6.14 -9.79
CA GLN A 35 -7.68 -6.55 -9.99
C GLN A 35 -8.03 -6.42 -11.48
N HIS A 36 -8.42 -7.54 -12.10
CA HIS A 36 -8.62 -7.61 -13.55
C HIS A 36 -9.90 -6.92 -14.05
N TYR A 37 -10.97 -6.88 -13.25
CA TYR A 37 -12.24 -6.24 -13.58
C TYR A 37 -12.84 -5.58 -12.35
N GLU A 38 -13.83 -4.71 -12.54
CA GLU A 38 -14.71 -4.17 -11.49
C GLU A 38 -15.59 -5.31 -10.93
N GLY A 39 -14.97 -6.29 -10.31
CA GLY A 39 -15.62 -7.40 -9.65
C GLY A 39 -16.01 -7.04 -8.23
N GLU A 40 -16.70 -7.97 -7.57
CA GLU A 40 -16.97 -7.89 -6.14
C GLU A 40 -15.70 -7.51 -5.37
N PRO A 41 -15.73 -6.48 -4.50
CA PRO A 41 -14.53 -6.02 -3.80
C PRO A 41 -13.80 -7.12 -3.00
N SER A 42 -14.54 -8.14 -2.55
CA SER A 42 -14.01 -9.34 -1.88
C SER A 42 -13.11 -10.20 -2.77
N SER A 43 -13.24 -10.11 -4.10
CA SER A 43 -12.42 -10.86 -5.05
C SER A 43 -10.95 -10.46 -5.00
N LEU A 44 -10.65 -9.18 -4.77
CA LEU A 44 -9.27 -8.69 -4.63
C LEU A 44 -8.64 -9.20 -3.33
N VAL A 45 -9.40 -9.21 -2.23
CA VAL A 45 -8.95 -9.76 -0.93
C VAL A 45 -8.49 -11.20 -1.07
N ALA A 46 -9.29 -12.06 -1.72
CA ALA A 46 -8.94 -13.46 -1.95
C ALA A 46 -7.70 -13.62 -2.85
N GLN A 47 -7.58 -12.81 -3.91
CA GLN A 47 -6.41 -12.83 -4.80
C GLN A 47 -5.12 -12.46 -4.06
N VAL A 48 -5.19 -11.43 -3.22
CA VAL A 48 -4.05 -10.98 -2.41
C VAL A 48 -3.67 -12.05 -1.40
N ALA A 49 -4.63 -12.60 -0.65
CA ALA A 49 -4.37 -13.65 0.33
C ALA A 49 -3.68 -14.87 -0.31
N ASN A 50 -4.18 -15.33 -1.46
CA ASN A 50 -3.59 -16.44 -2.20
C ASN A 50 -2.17 -16.13 -2.70
N ARG A 51 -1.92 -14.89 -3.17
CA ARG A 51 -0.60 -14.50 -3.65
C ARG A 51 0.42 -14.42 -2.52
N VAL A 52 0.04 -13.80 -1.40
CA VAL A 52 0.84 -13.70 -0.17
C VAL A 52 1.24 -15.09 0.32
N ALA A 53 0.26 -15.97 0.52
CA ALA A 53 0.50 -17.33 0.99
C ALA A 53 1.46 -18.11 0.07
N ARG A 54 1.32 -17.97 -1.25
CA ARG A 54 2.21 -18.64 -2.22
C ARG A 54 3.63 -18.09 -2.18
N LEU A 55 3.81 -16.77 -2.09
CA LEU A 55 5.14 -16.16 -2.01
C LEU A 55 5.85 -16.62 -0.73
N GLU A 56 5.16 -16.55 0.40
CA GLU A 56 5.75 -16.90 1.69
C GLU A 56 6.03 -18.40 1.81
N GLY A 57 5.16 -19.25 1.24
CA GLY A 57 5.39 -20.69 1.13
C GLY A 57 6.61 -21.05 0.28
N THR A 58 7.14 -20.12 -0.52
CA THR A 58 8.38 -20.29 -1.31
C THR A 58 9.58 -19.52 -0.74
N GLY A 59 9.48 -19.05 0.51
CA GLY A 59 10.60 -18.43 1.25
C GLY A 59 10.78 -16.92 1.04
N TRP A 60 9.79 -16.25 0.43
CA TRP A 60 9.80 -14.79 0.32
C TRP A 60 9.34 -14.14 1.63
N LYS A 61 10.00 -13.05 2.01
CA LYS A 61 9.56 -12.14 3.07
C LYS A 61 9.02 -10.88 2.42
N LEU A 62 7.75 -10.59 2.66
CA LEU A 62 7.13 -9.33 2.21
C LEU A 62 7.33 -8.28 3.30
N ASP A 63 8.21 -7.32 3.06
CA ASP A 63 8.58 -6.25 4.00
C ASP A 63 7.99 -4.89 3.62
N THR A 64 7.55 -4.73 2.37
CA THR A 64 6.75 -3.58 1.94
C THR A 64 5.50 -4.05 1.21
N MET A 65 4.35 -3.48 1.56
CA MET A 65 3.07 -3.73 0.91
C MET A 65 2.45 -2.40 0.49
N VAL A 66 2.14 -2.27 -0.80
CA VAL A 66 1.56 -1.05 -1.38
C VAL A 66 0.15 -1.36 -1.86
N LEU A 67 -0.84 -0.57 -1.46
CA LEU A 67 -2.21 -0.62 -1.98
C LEU A 67 -2.51 0.63 -2.80
N ALA A 68 -2.57 0.48 -4.12
CA ALA A 68 -2.99 1.51 -5.05
C ALA A 68 -4.50 1.46 -5.28
N VAL A 69 -5.20 2.53 -4.93
CA VAL A 69 -6.66 2.63 -5.01
C VAL A 69 -7.12 3.52 -6.17
N ASN A 70 -8.32 3.29 -6.67
CA ASN A 70 -8.87 3.96 -7.86
C ASN A 70 -9.60 5.28 -7.58
N GLY A 71 -9.72 5.68 -6.31
CA GLY A 71 -10.38 6.93 -5.90
C GLY A 71 -11.90 6.86 -5.77
N ARG A 72 -12.54 5.70 -5.97
CA ARG A 72 -13.97 5.51 -5.60
C ARG A 72 -14.18 5.80 -4.12
N THR A 73 -15.30 6.44 -3.76
CA THR A 73 -15.59 6.92 -2.38
C THR A 73 -16.92 6.39 -1.82
N ASP A 74 -17.45 5.33 -2.43
CA ASP A 74 -18.63 4.63 -1.92
C ASP A 74 -18.27 3.69 -0.75
N ASP A 75 -19.24 3.44 0.13
CA ASP A 75 -19.04 2.66 1.36
C ASP A 75 -18.51 1.24 1.09
N GLY A 76 -18.90 0.64 -0.04
CA GLY A 76 -18.43 -0.68 -0.46
C GLY A 76 -16.93 -0.69 -0.75
N ALA A 77 -16.45 0.31 -1.51
CA ALA A 77 -15.03 0.48 -1.77
C ALA A 77 -14.23 0.74 -0.47
N PHE A 78 -14.75 1.60 0.43
CA PHE A 78 -14.11 1.88 1.71
C PHE A 78 -14.00 0.63 2.61
N ALA A 79 -15.09 -0.14 2.73
CA ALA A 79 -15.12 -1.35 3.53
C ALA A 79 -14.12 -2.40 3.01
N ALA A 80 -14.07 -2.59 1.68
CA ALA A 80 -13.14 -3.54 1.06
C ALA A 80 -11.67 -3.16 1.29
N ARG A 81 -11.32 -1.88 1.09
CA ARG A 81 -9.98 -1.35 1.39
C ARG A 81 -9.61 -1.51 2.85
N SER A 82 -10.56 -1.30 3.74
CA SER A 82 -10.37 -1.48 5.18
C SER A 82 -10.05 -2.94 5.53
N VAL A 83 -10.80 -3.89 4.99
CA VAL A 83 -10.55 -5.33 5.20
C VAL A 83 -9.19 -5.74 4.62
N LEU A 84 -8.93 -5.34 3.37
CA LEU A 84 -7.69 -5.65 2.68
C LEU A 84 -6.47 -5.09 3.42
N SER A 85 -6.50 -3.80 3.79
CA SER A 85 -5.37 -3.13 4.42
C SER A 85 -5.07 -3.68 5.81
N ARG A 86 -6.09 -4.03 6.60
CA ARG A 86 -5.89 -4.72 7.88
C ARG A 86 -5.29 -6.11 7.69
N GLY A 87 -5.70 -6.84 6.64
CA GLY A 87 -5.11 -8.13 6.29
C GLY A 87 -3.62 -8.02 5.95
N LEU A 88 -3.24 -7.00 5.17
CA LEU A 88 -1.84 -6.69 4.85
C LEU A 88 -1.06 -6.29 6.10
N LEU A 89 -1.61 -5.39 6.92
CA LEU A 89 -1.02 -4.95 8.19
C LEU A 89 -0.74 -6.13 9.13
N ALA A 90 -1.74 -6.97 9.38
CA ALA A 90 -1.60 -8.15 10.22
C ALA A 90 -0.52 -9.11 9.69
N ARG A 91 -0.34 -9.18 8.36
CA ARG A 91 0.71 -10.01 7.77
C ARG A 91 2.11 -9.44 8.02
N LEU A 92 2.30 -8.13 7.89
CA LEU A 92 3.56 -7.45 8.22
C LEU A 92 3.90 -7.63 9.70
N GLN A 93 2.92 -7.46 10.59
CA GLN A 93 3.07 -7.71 12.03
C GLN A 93 3.57 -9.13 12.30
N LYS A 94 2.92 -10.15 11.69
CA LYS A 94 3.33 -11.55 11.81
C LYS A 94 4.71 -11.85 11.23
N SER A 95 5.15 -11.07 10.23
CA SER A 95 6.47 -11.18 9.61
C SER A 95 7.57 -10.41 10.35
N GLY A 96 7.24 -9.78 11.48
CA GLY A 96 8.19 -9.07 12.34
C GLY A 96 8.41 -7.60 11.98
N GLY A 97 7.55 -7.01 11.14
CA GLY A 97 7.62 -5.60 10.76
C GLY A 97 7.56 -5.35 9.25
N GLY A 98 7.71 -4.08 8.87
CA GLY A 98 7.76 -3.61 7.48
C GLY A 98 6.95 -2.33 7.26
N ASP A 99 6.55 -2.06 6.02
CA ASP A 99 5.83 -0.85 5.64
C ASP A 99 4.55 -1.15 4.87
N LEU A 100 3.44 -0.54 5.29
CA LEU A 100 2.19 -0.47 4.54
C LEU A 100 2.02 0.92 3.95
N VAL A 101 1.96 1.01 2.62
CA VAL A 101 1.76 2.26 1.90
C VAL A 101 0.41 2.23 1.20
N LEU A 102 -0.46 3.16 1.57
CA LEU A 102 -1.70 3.41 0.83
C LEU A 102 -1.45 4.52 -0.20
N THR A 103 -1.85 4.30 -1.45
CA THR A 103 -1.58 5.27 -2.52
C THR A 103 -2.76 5.46 -3.45
N VAL A 104 -2.89 6.68 -3.94
CA VAL A 104 -3.91 7.09 -4.90
C VAL A 104 -3.32 8.12 -5.85
N ASP A 105 -3.78 8.13 -7.10
CA ASP A 105 -3.36 9.13 -8.09
C ASP A 105 -3.80 10.54 -7.65
N ASP A 106 -3.03 11.57 -7.99
CA ASP A 106 -3.33 12.95 -7.59
C ASP A 106 -4.55 13.54 -8.34
N GLY A 107 -4.97 12.91 -9.45
CA GLY A 107 -6.13 13.32 -10.24
C GLY A 107 -7.50 12.91 -9.70
N VAL A 108 -7.59 12.04 -8.68
CA VAL A 108 -8.89 11.49 -8.23
C VAL A 108 -9.71 12.41 -7.31
N GLY A 109 -9.16 13.56 -6.93
CA GLY A 109 -9.83 14.57 -6.12
C GLY A 109 -9.67 14.41 -4.58
N PRO A 110 -10.05 15.46 -3.82
CA PRO A 110 -9.69 15.59 -2.40
C PRO A 110 -10.39 14.60 -1.47
N ARG A 111 -11.61 14.15 -1.81
CA ARG A 111 -12.37 13.22 -0.97
C ARG A 111 -11.69 11.86 -0.86
N ALA A 112 -11.21 11.31 -1.98
CA ALA A 112 -10.48 10.05 -1.98
C ALA A 112 -9.18 10.13 -1.17
N CYS A 113 -8.45 11.25 -1.28
CA CYS A 113 -7.27 11.52 -0.46
C CYS A 113 -7.61 11.54 1.04
N GLN A 114 -8.71 12.19 1.42
CA GLN A 114 -9.17 12.28 2.80
C GLN A 114 -9.57 10.90 3.35
N GLU A 115 -10.34 10.13 2.60
CA GLU A 115 -10.75 8.77 3.00
C GLU A 115 -9.53 7.85 3.19
N LEU A 116 -8.55 7.93 2.28
CA LEU A 116 -7.33 7.14 2.37
C LEU A 116 -6.47 7.55 3.57
N THR A 117 -6.40 8.85 3.86
CA THR A 117 -5.72 9.39 5.04
C THR A 117 -6.39 8.97 6.33
N GLY A 118 -7.72 9.01 6.39
CA GLY A 118 -8.49 8.53 7.54
C GLY A 118 -8.30 7.03 7.77
N LEU A 119 -8.27 6.23 6.70
CA LEU A 119 -7.97 4.80 6.79
C LEU A 119 -6.55 4.55 7.29
N ALA A 120 -5.55 5.27 6.78
CA ALA A 120 -4.17 5.14 7.25
C ALA A 120 -4.03 5.49 8.73
N ALA A 121 -4.67 6.56 9.21
CA ALA A 121 -4.65 6.92 10.63
C ALA A 121 -5.27 5.84 11.53
N ALA A 122 -6.35 5.21 11.08
CA ALA A 122 -6.94 4.07 11.81
C ALA A 122 -5.99 2.87 11.86
N LEU A 123 -5.31 2.57 10.75
CA LEU A 123 -4.35 1.47 10.66
C LEU A 123 -3.07 1.73 11.45
N ASP A 124 -2.63 2.99 11.54
CA ASP A 124 -1.47 3.39 12.36
C ASP A 124 -1.76 3.14 13.85
N GLY A 125 -2.98 3.44 14.30
CA GLY A 125 -3.47 3.05 15.62
C GLY A 125 -3.43 1.53 15.86
N ASP A 126 -3.81 0.74 14.85
CA ASP A 126 -3.73 -0.73 14.89
C ASP A 126 -2.27 -1.26 14.84
N ALA A 127 -1.30 -0.44 14.40
CA ALA A 127 0.11 -0.78 14.28
C ALA A 127 0.94 -0.49 15.54
N VAL A 128 0.38 0.20 16.54
CA VAL A 128 1.09 0.56 17.77
C VAL A 128 1.69 -0.68 18.45
N GLY A 129 2.98 -0.58 18.80
CA GLY A 129 3.72 -1.68 19.44
C GLY A 129 4.30 -2.70 18.47
N TRP A 130 4.07 -2.54 17.16
CA TRP A 130 4.68 -3.34 16.10
C TRP A 130 5.72 -2.54 15.34
N ALA A 131 6.71 -3.23 14.76
CA ALA A 131 7.71 -2.62 13.88
C ALA A 131 7.14 -2.38 12.46
N VAL A 132 5.91 -1.88 12.35
CA VAL A 132 5.24 -1.63 11.07
C VAL A 132 4.96 -0.14 10.89
N GLY A 133 5.48 0.45 9.80
CA GLY A 133 5.13 1.80 9.38
C GLY A 133 3.86 1.81 8.52
N VAL A 134 2.97 2.77 8.76
CA VAL A 134 1.81 3.03 7.89
C VAL A 134 1.94 4.41 7.30
N SER A 135 1.79 4.54 5.97
CA SER A 135 1.90 5.84 5.31
C SER A 135 0.95 5.98 4.12
N VAL A 136 0.67 7.23 3.77
CA VAL A 136 -0.10 7.60 2.56
C VAL A 136 0.82 8.30 1.57
N ARG A 137 0.73 7.91 0.30
CA ARG A 137 1.40 8.60 -0.81
C ARG A 137 0.40 8.95 -1.89
N ILE A 138 0.16 10.24 -2.08
CA ILE A 138 -0.65 10.76 -3.19
C ILE A 138 0.27 10.99 -4.38
N GLY A 139 -0.16 10.62 -5.59
CA GLY A 139 0.61 10.44 -6.82
C GLY A 139 1.43 11.61 -7.37
N ARG A 140 2.29 12.25 -6.58
CA ARG A 140 3.39 13.08 -7.08
C ARG A 140 4.65 12.25 -7.23
N GLN A 141 5.23 12.34 -8.42
CA GLN A 141 6.65 12.09 -8.62
C GLN A 141 7.34 13.40 -8.22
N GLU A 142 8.16 13.42 -7.16
CA GLU A 142 9.11 14.53 -7.02
C GLU A 142 10.09 14.48 -8.20
N PRO A 143 10.50 15.63 -8.76
CA PRO A 143 11.60 15.63 -9.72
C PRO A 143 12.81 15.01 -9.03
N ILE A 144 13.52 14.10 -9.70
CA ILE A 144 14.79 13.60 -9.19
C ILE A 144 15.76 14.79 -9.14
N GLN A 145 15.89 15.42 -7.96
CA GLN A 145 16.97 16.33 -7.63
C GLN A 145 17.49 16.04 -6.23
N GLY A 146 18.70 15.47 -6.17
CA GLY A 146 19.55 15.47 -4.98
C GLY A 146 19.15 14.47 -3.89
N LEU A 147 19.99 13.44 -3.72
CA LEU A 147 19.90 12.49 -2.62
C LEU A 147 19.81 13.19 -1.24
N SER A 148 18.85 12.78 -0.42
CA SER A 148 19.04 12.74 1.04
C SER A 148 18.22 11.59 1.63
N SER A 149 18.92 10.74 2.38
CA SER A 149 18.38 9.55 3.06
C SER A 149 17.86 9.91 4.45
N ASP A 150 16.95 10.88 4.54
CA ASP A 150 16.38 11.29 5.82
C ASP A 150 14.85 11.43 5.71
N TRP A 151 14.14 10.41 6.19
CA TRP A 151 12.70 10.20 5.95
C TRP A 151 11.80 10.86 7.01
N SER A 152 12.34 11.74 7.86
CA SER A 152 11.63 12.30 9.01
C SER A 152 10.76 13.53 8.72
N LEU A 153 10.66 14.00 7.47
CA LEU A 153 10.10 15.32 7.16
C LEU A 153 9.06 15.31 6.02
N LEU A 154 7.93 14.63 6.19
CA LEU A 154 6.74 14.88 5.34
C LEU A 154 5.45 14.84 6.17
N HIS A 155 5.31 15.78 7.11
CA HIS A 155 4.01 16.22 7.61
C HIS A 155 3.67 17.56 6.96
N SER A 156 2.71 17.56 6.04
CA SER A 156 1.69 18.62 5.90
C SER A 156 0.95 18.46 4.57
N CYS A 157 -0.31 18.03 4.63
CA CYS A 157 -1.30 18.44 3.65
C CYS A 157 -1.69 19.88 3.99
N ALA A 158 -1.16 20.86 3.26
CA ALA A 158 -1.68 22.23 3.33
C ALA A 158 -3.04 22.29 2.59
N PRO A 159 -4.09 22.87 3.20
CA PRO A 159 -5.30 23.20 2.48
C PRO A 159 -5.04 24.42 1.62
N GLY A 160 -5.23 24.28 0.30
CA GLY A 160 -5.24 25.39 -0.63
C GLY A 160 -6.67 25.90 -0.82
N ALA A 161 -6.97 27.07 -0.25
CA ALA A 161 -7.83 28.16 -0.73
C ALA A 161 -8.28 29.02 0.46
#